data_AF-A0A7Z0BJR1-F1
#
_entry.id   AF-A0A7Z0BJR1-F1
#
_cell.length_a   1.000
_cell.length_b   1.000
_cell.length_c   1.000
_cell.angle_alpha   90.00
_cell.angle_beta   90.00
_cell.angle_gamma   90.00
#
_symmetry.space_group_name_H-M   'P 1'
#
loop_
_entity.id
_entity.type
_entity.pdbx_description
1 polymer ?
#
loop_
_entity_poly.entity_id
_entity_poly.type
_entity_poly.pdbx_seq_one_letter_code
_entity_poly.pdbx_strand_id
1 'polypeptide(L)'
;MYVFLPSTIPALARLLEEGRLEDVPLTAFTADPGPGEDAEEVEYEAMYAAAGESLALLAADPGAPRRRVVLVADMPDRVVEHEGRAGEGVARVKVTGAVPYKKLASAHVDDADAARDIAVAVQDPASDAAEGHELMWFAVQELRYLVREGGA
;
A
#
# COMPACT_ATOMS: atom_id res chain seq x y z
N MET A 1 -14.10 -7.01 2.67
CA MET A 1 -13.39 -6.95 1.37
C MET A 1 -11.96 -6.49 1.60
N TYR A 2 -11.00 -6.97 0.80
CA TYR A 2 -9.63 -6.48 0.90
C TYR A 2 -9.46 -5.13 0.22
N VAL A 3 -8.78 -4.22 0.92
CA VAL A 3 -8.31 -2.96 0.38
C VAL A 3 -6.79 -2.88 0.54
N PHE A 4 -6.14 -2.34 -0.49
CA PHE A 4 -4.72 -2.10 -0.57
C PHE A 4 -4.46 -0.62 -0.31
N LEU A 5 -3.90 -0.31 0.86
CA LEU A 5 -3.67 1.04 1.36
C LEU A 5 -2.23 1.46 1.05
N PRO A 6 -2.03 2.48 0.20
CA PRO A 6 -0.72 3.12 0.05
C PRO A 6 -0.22 3.64 1.39
N SER A 7 1.05 3.45 1.69
CA SER A 7 1.64 3.80 2.98
C SER A 7 3.15 4.02 2.87
N THR A 8 3.78 4.33 4.01
CA THR A 8 5.22 4.50 4.17
C THR A 8 5.69 3.84 5.47
N ILE A 9 7.00 3.59 5.62
CA ILE A 9 7.54 3.05 6.88
C ILE A 9 7.21 3.95 8.08
N PRO A 10 7.33 5.30 8.00
CA PRO A 10 6.88 6.19 9.08
C PRO A 10 5.37 6.10 9.39
N ALA A 11 4.51 5.98 8.38
CA ALA A 11 3.07 5.82 8.59
C ALA A 11 2.75 4.47 9.25
N LEU A 12 3.43 3.40 8.85
CA LEU A 12 3.35 2.09 9.50
C LEU A 12 3.82 2.16 10.97
N ALA A 13 4.89 2.90 11.27
CA ALA A 13 5.35 3.10 12.64
C ALA A 13 4.26 3.71 13.52
N ARG A 14 3.63 4.80 13.05
CA ARG A 14 2.51 5.45 13.74
C ARG A 14 1.32 4.51 13.95
N LEU A 15 0.96 3.72 12.92
CA LEU A 15 -0.09 2.71 13.03
C LEU A 15 0.20 1.68 14.13
N LEU A 16 1.45 1.23 14.27
CA LEU A 16 1.83 0.28 15.32
C LEU A 16 1.81 0.92 16.72
N GLU A 17 2.12 2.20 16.83
CA GLU A 17 2.07 2.96 18.10
C GLU A 17 0.64 3.27 18.54
N GLU A 18 -0.20 3.74 17.61
CA GLU A 18 -1.57 4.19 17.87
C GLU A 18 -2.61 3.05 17.80
N GLY A 19 -2.23 1.94 17.15
CA GLY A 19 -3.06 0.75 16.96
C GLY A 19 -4.13 0.87 15.87
N ARG A 20 -4.18 1.98 15.13
CA ARG A 20 -5.15 2.26 14.05
C ARG A 20 -4.71 3.43 13.17
N LEU A 21 -5.17 3.47 11.93
CA LEU A 21 -5.11 4.66 11.06
C LEU A 21 -6.39 5.48 11.26
N GLU A 22 -6.26 6.71 11.74
CA GLU A 22 -7.39 7.59 12.08
C GLU A 22 -7.70 8.65 11.02
N ASP A 23 -6.73 8.99 10.17
CA ASP A 23 -6.79 10.11 9.22
C ASP A 23 -7.64 9.76 7.99
N VAL A 24 -8.96 9.67 8.18
CA VAL A 24 -9.93 9.34 7.13
C VAL A 24 -10.46 10.59 6.40
N PRO A 25 -10.89 10.46 5.13
CA PRO A 25 -10.90 9.24 4.32
C PRO A 25 -9.50 8.88 3.79
N LEU A 26 -9.19 7.59 3.77
CA LEU A 26 -7.94 7.06 3.20
C LEU A 26 -8.16 6.65 1.75
N THR A 27 -7.24 7.03 0.85
CA THR A 27 -7.21 6.42 -0.49
C THR A 27 -6.79 4.96 -0.37
N ALA A 28 -7.49 4.07 -1.05
CA ALA A 28 -7.09 2.67 -1.20
C ALA A 28 -7.47 2.15 -2.59
N PHE A 29 -7.07 0.91 -2.86
CA PHE A 29 -7.39 0.17 -4.07
C PHE A 29 -8.01 -1.15 -3.70
N THR A 30 -8.83 -1.71 -4.58
CA THR A 30 -9.46 -3.01 -4.37
C THR A 30 -9.65 -3.73 -5.70
N ALA A 31 -9.62 -5.06 -5.63
CA ALA A 31 -9.98 -5.90 -6.75
C ALA A 31 -11.48 -5.80 -7.02
N ASP A 32 -11.83 -5.54 -8.27
CA ASP A 32 -13.18 -5.42 -8.81
C ASP A 32 -13.23 -6.15 -10.17
N PRO A 33 -13.00 -7.48 -10.16
CA PRO A 33 -12.83 -8.29 -11.36
C PRO A 33 -14.13 -8.39 -12.16
N GLY A 34 -14.00 -8.27 -13.48
CA GLY A 34 -15.07 -8.53 -14.44
C GLY A 34 -15.39 -10.03 -14.58
N PRO A 35 -16.48 -10.37 -15.31
CA PRO A 35 -16.84 -11.76 -15.55
C PRO A 35 -15.72 -12.53 -16.28
N GLY A 36 -15.17 -13.55 -15.62
CA GLY A 36 -14.12 -14.42 -16.19
C GLY A 36 -12.69 -13.94 -15.96
N GLU A 37 -12.50 -12.79 -15.30
CA GLU A 37 -11.18 -12.38 -14.80
C GLU A 37 -10.78 -13.21 -13.58
N ASP A 38 -9.48 -13.44 -13.41
CA ASP A 38 -8.94 -14.11 -12.24
C ASP A 38 -8.84 -13.10 -11.08
N ALA A 39 -9.51 -13.40 -9.97
CA ALA A 39 -9.52 -12.51 -8.81
C ALA A 39 -8.14 -12.36 -8.16
N GLU A 40 -7.30 -13.39 -8.17
CA GLU A 40 -5.95 -13.33 -7.58
C GLU A 40 -5.02 -12.42 -8.40
N GLU A 41 -5.11 -12.51 -9.72
CA GLU A 41 -4.39 -11.62 -10.63
C GLU A 41 -4.83 -10.17 -10.44
N VAL A 42 -6.13 -9.92 -10.35
CA VAL A 42 -6.65 -8.56 -10.13
C VAL A 42 -6.31 -8.00 -8.74
N GLU A 43 -6.19 -8.85 -7.71
CA GLU A 43 -5.67 -8.44 -6.39
C GLU A 43 -4.20 -8.03 -6.47
N TYR A 44 -3.38 -8.74 -7.26
CA TYR A 44 -1.99 -8.35 -7.52
C TYR A 44 -1.92 -6.98 -8.21
N GLU A 45 -2.73 -6.73 -9.23
CA GLU A 45 -2.81 -5.44 -9.91
C GLU A 45 -3.27 -4.31 -8.96
N ALA A 46 -4.25 -4.58 -8.09
CA ALA A 46 -4.69 -3.61 -7.09
C ALA A 46 -3.59 -3.26 -6.07
N MET A 47 -2.76 -4.25 -5.69
CA MET A 47 -1.60 -4.03 -4.85
C MET A 47 -0.56 -3.12 -5.53
N TYR A 48 -0.24 -3.32 -6.82
CA TYR A 48 0.71 -2.45 -7.53
C TYR A 48 0.15 -1.07 -7.83
N ALA A 49 -1.15 -0.93 -8.07
CA ALA A 49 -1.80 0.38 -8.13
C ALA A 49 -1.61 1.15 -6.82
N ALA A 50 -1.76 0.48 -5.67
CA ALA A 50 -1.48 1.06 -4.36
C ALA A 50 0.01 1.40 -4.16
N ALA A 51 0.91 0.53 -4.65
CA ALA A 51 2.35 0.76 -4.59
C ALA A 51 2.78 2.00 -5.39
N GLY A 52 2.12 2.24 -6.55
CA GLY A 52 2.29 3.45 -7.34
C GLY A 52 1.93 4.72 -6.54
N GLU A 53 0.78 4.73 -5.84
CA GLU A 53 0.44 5.87 -4.96
C GLU A 53 1.39 6.00 -3.76
N SER A 54 1.99 4.91 -3.27
CA SER A 54 3.02 4.98 -2.23
C SER A 54 4.25 5.77 -2.69
N LEU A 55 4.57 5.79 -3.99
CA LEU A 55 5.64 6.65 -4.52
C LEU A 55 5.31 8.14 -4.33
N ALA A 56 4.04 8.54 -4.50
CA ALA A 56 3.62 9.92 -4.26
C ALA A 56 3.73 10.29 -2.77
N LEU A 57 3.41 9.36 -1.86
CA LEU A 57 3.61 9.57 -0.42
C LEU A 57 5.11 9.72 -0.08
N LEU A 58 5.97 8.90 -0.67
CA LEU A 58 7.42 9.01 -0.50
C LEU A 58 7.96 10.31 -1.11
N ALA A 59 7.40 10.81 -2.21
CA ALA A 59 7.79 12.11 -2.78
C ALA A 59 7.51 13.26 -1.81
N ALA A 60 6.40 13.18 -1.07
CA ALA A 60 6.01 14.17 -0.07
C ALA A 60 6.82 14.09 1.24
N ASP A 61 7.48 12.96 1.52
CA ASP A 61 8.34 12.77 2.71
C ASP A 61 9.78 12.40 2.30
N PRO A 62 10.67 13.40 2.13
CA PRO A 62 12.06 13.16 1.78
C PRO A 62 12.86 12.37 2.82
N GLY A 63 12.38 12.29 4.07
CA GLY A 63 13.03 11.58 5.17
C GLY A 63 12.61 10.12 5.29
N ALA A 64 11.54 9.70 4.60
CA ALA A 64 11.11 8.31 4.60
C ALA A 64 12.12 7.40 3.87
N PRO A 65 12.37 6.17 4.38
CA PRO A 65 13.09 5.15 3.62
C PRO A 65 12.47 4.96 2.25
N ARG A 66 13.30 4.88 1.20
CA ARG A 66 12.86 4.75 -0.20
C ARG A 66 12.38 3.34 -0.50
N ARG A 67 11.28 2.94 0.14
CA ARG A 67 10.61 1.64 0.00
C ARG A 67 9.12 1.90 -0.03
N ARG A 68 8.44 1.47 -1.09
CA ARG A 68 6.97 1.47 -1.16
C ARG A 68 6.46 0.53 -0.07
N VAL A 69 5.40 0.95 0.61
CA VAL A 69 4.67 0.11 1.56
C VAL A 69 3.22 0.08 1.12
N VAL A 70 2.63 -1.11 1.04
CA VAL A 70 1.21 -1.31 0.83
C VAL A 70 0.68 -2.15 1.98
N LEU A 71 -0.33 -1.65 2.69
CA LEU A 71 -0.99 -2.39 3.75
C LEU A 71 -2.25 -3.04 3.20
N VAL A 72 -2.46 -4.32 3.52
CA VAL A 72 -3.68 -5.03 3.14
C VAL A 72 -4.60 -5.07 4.35
N ALA A 73 -5.84 -4.61 4.21
CA ALA A 73 -6.82 -4.62 5.28
C ALA A 73 -8.17 -5.22 4.84
N ASP A 74 -8.79 -6.03 5.69
CA ASP A 74 -10.16 -6.50 5.50
C ASP A 74 -11.17 -5.51 6.09
N MET A 75 -11.79 -4.72 5.22
CA MET A 75 -12.72 -3.67 5.59
C MET A 75 -14.17 -4.04 5.26
N PRO A 76 -15.16 -3.63 6.07
CA PRO A 76 -16.56 -3.76 5.71
C PRO A 76 -16.93 -2.89 4.50
N ASP A 77 -17.68 -3.43 3.54
CA ASP A 77 -18.04 -2.74 2.30
C ASP A 77 -18.72 -1.37 2.55
N ARG A 78 -19.51 -1.25 3.63
CA ARG A 78 -20.20 0.00 4.00
C ARG A 78 -19.27 1.18 4.33
N VAL A 79 -17.96 0.95 4.54
CA VAL A 79 -16.96 2.00 4.76
C VAL A 79 -15.98 2.14 3.60
N VAL A 80 -16.28 1.51 2.46
CA VAL A 80 -15.47 1.55 1.24
C VAL A 80 -16.32 2.16 0.12
N GLU A 81 -15.93 3.34 -0.34
CA GLU A 81 -16.65 4.11 -1.37
C GLU A 81 -15.87 4.09 -2.67
N HIS A 82 -16.50 3.71 -3.79
CA HIS A 82 -15.83 3.70 -5.10
C HIS A 82 -15.66 5.13 -5.64
N GLU A 83 -14.44 5.48 -6.01
CA GLU A 83 -14.08 6.79 -6.57
C GLU A 83 -13.79 6.72 -8.08
N GLY A 84 -13.37 5.56 -8.58
CA GLY A 84 -13.08 5.38 -10.00
C GLY A 84 -12.36 4.07 -10.28
N ARG A 85 -11.80 3.96 -11.49
CA ARG A 85 -11.00 2.82 -11.93
C ARG A 85 -9.52 3.19 -11.92
N ALA A 86 -8.68 2.25 -11.53
CA ALA A 86 -7.21 2.37 -11.57
C ALA A 86 -6.56 1.40 -12.55
N GLY A 87 -7.37 0.58 -13.23
CA GLY A 87 -6.94 -0.40 -14.22
C GLY A 87 -8.10 -1.31 -14.65
N GLU A 88 -7.80 -2.26 -15.53
CA GLU A 88 -8.66 -3.42 -15.76
C GLU A 88 -8.72 -4.25 -14.47
N GLY A 89 -9.89 -4.76 -14.11
CA GLY A 89 -10.12 -5.34 -12.79
C GLY A 89 -9.96 -4.43 -11.54
N VAL A 90 -9.29 -3.27 -11.58
CA VAL A 90 -8.95 -2.51 -10.35
C VAL A 90 -9.80 -1.25 -10.13
N ALA A 91 -10.36 -1.11 -8.92
CA ALA A 91 -11.05 0.09 -8.47
C ALA A 91 -10.21 0.93 -7.50
N ARG A 92 -10.24 2.26 -7.67
CA ARG A 92 -9.78 3.23 -6.66
C ARG A 92 -10.95 3.52 -5.73
N VAL A 93 -10.71 3.44 -4.43
CA VAL A 93 -11.73 3.61 -3.40
C VAL A 93 -11.29 4.58 -2.30
N LYS A 94 -12.25 5.11 -1.55
CA LYS A 94 -12.03 5.80 -0.28
C LYS A 94 -12.48 4.91 0.87
N VAL A 95 -11.62 4.74 1.86
CA VAL A 95 -11.96 4.10 3.13
C VAL A 95 -12.36 5.18 4.13
N THR A 96 -13.64 5.24 4.49
CA THR A 96 -14.22 6.32 5.32
C THR A 96 -14.21 6.02 6.81
N GLY A 97 -13.90 4.78 7.20
CA GLY A 97 -13.72 4.36 8.59
C GLY A 97 -12.25 4.21 8.97
N ALA A 98 -11.93 4.44 10.24
CA ALA A 98 -10.59 4.16 10.75
C ALA A 98 -10.22 2.69 10.47
N VAL A 99 -8.93 2.42 10.26
CA VAL A 99 -8.40 1.07 9.99
C VAL A 99 -7.65 0.59 11.22
N PRO A 100 -8.27 -0.23 12.10
CA PRO A 100 -7.57 -0.80 13.25
C PRO A 100 -6.47 -1.76 12.79
N TYR A 101 -5.39 -1.88 13.57
CA TYR A 101 -4.34 -2.89 13.36
C TYR A 101 -4.92 -4.30 13.20
N LYS A 102 -6.00 -4.62 13.94
CA LYS A 102 -6.70 -5.90 13.87
C LYS A 102 -7.37 -6.20 12.52
N LYS A 103 -7.52 -5.20 11.65
CA LYS A 103 -8.05 -5.36 10.29
C LYS A 103 -6.96 -5.61 9.26
N LEU A 104 -5.69 -5.44 9.60
CA LEU A 104 -4.59 -5.77 8.71
C LEU A 104 -4.51 -7.27 8.49
N ALA A 105 -4.25 -7.66 7.25
CA ALA A 105 -3.97 -9.04 6.83
C ALA A 105 -2.47 -9.24 6.56
N SER A 106 -1.83 -8.27 5.92
CA SER A 106 -0.41 -8.28 5.58
C SER A 106 0.10 -6.86 5.27
N ALA A 107 1.41 -6.76 5.06
CA ALA A 107 2.01 -5.64 4.32
C ALA A 107 2.87 -6.17 3.17
N HIS A 108 2.97 -5.37 2.13
CA HIS A 108 3.83 -5.60 0.98
C HIS A 108 4.82 -4.45 0.88
N VAL A 109 6.12 -4.76 0.91
CA VAL A 109 7.18 -3.75 1.04
C VAL A 109 8.34 -4.08 0.12
N ASP A 110 8.87 -3.07 -0.56
CA ASP A 110 10.08 -3.22 -1.39
C ASP A 110 11.25 -3.81 -0.58
N ASP A 111 12.16 -4.53 -1.22
CA ASP A 111 13.45 -4.86 -0.62
C ASP A 111 14.26 -3.61 -0.27
N ALA A 112 15.12 -3.69 0.75
CA ALA A 112 16.06 -2.62 1.05
C ALA A 112 17.01 -2.36 -0.13
N ASP A 113 17.35 -3.38 -0.91
CA ASP A 113 18.21 -3.27 -2.09
C ASP A 113 17.54 -2.49 -3.24
N ALA A 114 16.21 -2.37 -3.24
CA ALA A 114 15.46 -1.60 -4.24
C ALA A 114 15.56 -0.08 -4.02
N ALA A 115 16.10 0.38 -2.88
CA ALA A 115 15.96 1.76 -2.44
C ALA A 115 16.46 2.82 -3.43
N ARG A 116 17.51 2.49 -4.19
CA ARG A 116 18.06 3.38 -5.22
C ARG A 116 17.07 3.59 -6.37
N ASP A 117 16.45 2.52 -6.86
CA ASP A 117 15.56 2.60 -8.00
C ASP A 117 14.20 3.20 -7.60
N ILE A 118 13.74 2.91 -6.38
CA ILE A 118 12.58 3.59 -5.79
C ILE A 118 12.85 5.10 -5.63
N ALA A 119 14.08 5.52 -5.29
CA ALA A 119 14.42 6.93 -5.26
C ALA A 119 14.31 7.60 -6.65
N VAL A 120 14.66 6.88 -7.73
CA VAL A 120 14.46 7.35 -9.11
C VAL A 120 12.96 7.44 -9.42
N ALA A 121 12.20 6.40 -9.13
CA ALA A 121 10.74 6.36 -9.36
C ALA A 121 9.97 7.42 -8.57
N VAL A 122 10.48 7.82 -7.40
CA VAL A 122 9.90 8.94 -6.64
C VAL A 122 10.10 10.29 -7.35
N GLN A 123 11.25 10.50 -8.00
CA GLN A 123 11.52 11.73 -8.75
C GLN A 123 10.82 11.74 -10.11
N ASP A 124 10.71 10.58 -10.74
CA ASP A 124 10.06 10.37 -12.01
C ASP A 124 9.11 9.16 -11.93
N PRO A 125 7.84 9.37 -11.55
CA PRO A 125 6.84 8.30 -11.47
C PRO A 125 6.50 7.65 -12.82
N ALA A 126 6.92 8.26 -13.94
CA ALA A 126 6.77 7.68 -15.28
C ALA A 126 7.98 6.82 -15.67
N SER A 127 8.99 6.68 -14.81
CA SER A 127 10.12 5.79 -15.03
C SER A 127 9.78 4.35 -14.66
N ASP A 128 10.35 3.41 -15.42
CA ASP A 128 10.18 1.97 -15.18
C ASP A 128 11.06 1.46 -14.02
N ALA A 129 11.71 2.35 -13.26
CA ALA A 129 12.72 2.00 -12.25
C ALA A 129 12.15 1.09 -11.15
N ALA A 130 10.85 1.20 -10.83
CA ALA A 130 10.20 0.37 -9.82
C ALA A 130 9.61 -0.94 -10.37
N GLU A 131 9.51 -1.12 -11.69
CA GLU A 131 8.81 -2.27 -12.30
C GLU A 131 9.53 -3.60 -12.06
N GLY A 132 10.87 -3.57 -11.95
CA GLY A 132 11.68 -4.77 -11.70
C GLY A 132 11.72 -5.23 -10.23
N HIS A 133 11.07 -4.49 -9.32
CA HIS A 133 11.13 -4.75 -7.88
C HIS A 133 9.78 -5.27 -7.37
N GLU A 134 9.74 -6.58 -7.09
CA GLU A 134 8.61 -7.20 -6.43
C GLU A 134 8.52 -6.79 -4.96
N LEU A 135 7.30 -6.60 -4.48
CA LEU A 135 7.05 -6.29 -3.07
C LEU A 135 7.06 -7.58 -2.23
N MET A 136 7.94 -7.64 -1.24
CA MET A 136 7.98 -8.74 -0.29
C MET A 136 6.73 -8.74 0.59
N TRP A 137 6.15 -9.92 0.79
CA TRP A 137 5.03 -10.12 1.71
C TRP A 137 5.51 -10.27 3.16
N PHE A 138 4.87 -9.53 4.06
CA PHE A 138 5.10 -9.61 5.50
C PHE A 138 3.81 -9.87 6.24
N ALA A 139 3.85 -10.80 7.19
CA ALA A 139 2.75 -11.03 8.09
C ALA A 139 2.63 -9.89 9.12
N VAL A 140 1.44 -9.70 9.68
CA VAL A 140 1.15 -8.59 10.62
C VAL A 140 2.07 -8.57 11.85
N GLN A 141 2.52 -9.73 12.33
CA GLN A 141 3.46 -9.82 13.47
C GLN A 141 4.89 -9.38 13.12
N GLU A 142 5.24 -9.32 11.84
CA GLU A 142 6.57 -8.97 11.35
C GLU A 142 6.76 -7.46 11.17
N LEU A 143 5.66 -6.70 11.10
CA LEU A 143 5.66 -5.26 10.85
C LEU A 143 6.50 -4.45 11.85
N ARG A 144 6.59 -4.92 13.10
CA ARG A 144 7.44 -4.30 14.13
C ARG A 144 8.94 -4.39 13.85
N TYR A 145 9.38 -5.36 13.05
CA TYR A 145 10.78 -5.51 12.68
C TYR A 145 11.11 -4.60 11.50
N LEU A 146 10.21 -4.50 10.52
CA LEU A 146 10.33 -3.56 9.39
C LEU A 146 10.55 -2.11 9.84
N VAL A 147 9.77 -1.65 10.82
CA VAL A 147 9.88 -0.28 11.33
C VAL A 147 11.21 -0.04 12.07
N ARG A 148 11.78 -1.07 12.70
CA ARG A 148 13.09 -0.95 13.37
C ARG A 148 14.25 -0.92 12.38
N GLU A 149 14.14 -1.65 11.27
CA GLU A 149 15.14 -1.65 10.21
C GLU A 149 15.17 -0.34 9.44
N GLY A 150 14.00 0.28 9.21
CA GLY A 150 13.88 1.57 8.52
C GLY A 150 14.15 2.81 9.36
N GLY A 151 14.42 2.65 10.67
CA GLY A 151 14.71 3.74 11.60
C GLY A 151 16.19 3.94 11.93
N ALA A 152 17.09 3.24 11.24
CA ALA A 152 18.55 3.28 11.45
C ALA A 152 19.25 4.26 10.49
#